data_AF-A0A165K4D6-F1
#
_entry.id   AF-A0A165K4D6-F1
#
_cell.length_a   1.000
_cell.length_b   1.000
_cell.length_c   1.000
_cell.angle_alpha   90.00
_cell.angle_beta   90.00
_cell.angle_gamma   90.00
#
_symmetry.space_group_name_H-M   'P 1'
#
loop_
_entity.id
_entity.type
_entity.pdbx_description
1 polymer ?
#
loop_
_entity_poly.entity_id
_entity_poly.type
_entity_poly.pdbx_seq_one_letter_code
_entity_poly.pdbx_strand_id
1 'polypeptide(L)'
;MPASTSAVQRLNTLWFLVLSAPLLIGIAVAGLVWFGNYTASLELLPQDTLRMAAMGAMALMLIVARPLRNALLSPRAIAGRPIQTATPADPSGDTAALKVQASMFMLLGILDAVSMIVIALSLMQADALLALLNGVYTLVLAVIARPDFAALIDATRKQLTHNG
;
A
#
# COMPACT_ATOMS: atom_id res chain seq x y z
N MET A 1 18.20 -6.01 -22.78
CA MET A 1 18.37 -6.74 -21.52
C MET A 1 17.06 -6.68 -20.75
N PRO A 2 16.53 -7.79 -20.22
CA PRO A 2 15.35 -7.75 -19.34
C PRO A 2 15.64 -6.92 -18.09
N ALA A 3 14.59 -6.41 -17.41
CA ALA A 3 14.71 -5.85 -16.06
C ALA A 3 15.57 -6.76 -15.16
N SER A 4 16.48 -6.19 -14.36
CA SER A 4 17.30 -7.01 -13.48
C SER A 4 16.38 -7.75 -12.49
N THR A 5 16.48 -9.07 -12.45
CA THR A 5 15.66 -9.92 -11.57
C THR A 5 15.73 -9.45 -10.11
N SER A 6 16.86 -8.87 -9.71
CA SER A 6 17.08 -8.26 -8.40
C SER A 6 16.20 -7.03 -8.12
N ALA A 7 15.97 -6.15 -9.09
CA ALA A 7 15.12 -4.97 -8.92
C ALA A 7 13.64 -5.35 -8.75
N VAL A 8 13.15 -6.31 -9.55
CA VAL A 8 11.79 -6.84 -9.45
C VAL A 8 11.57 -7.51 -8.10
N GLN A 9 12.55 -8.29 -7.64
CA GLN A 9 12.48 -8.97 -6.34
C GLN A 9 12.44 -7.97 -5.18
N ARG A 10 13.28 -6.92 -5.20
CA ARG A 10 13.27 -5.86 -4.18
C ARG A 10 11.91 -5.15 -4.11
N LEU A 11 11.35 -4.76 -5.26
CA LEU A 11 10.04 -4.09 -5.31
C LEU A 11 8.91 -4.99 -4.79
N ASN A 12 8.94 -6.28 -5.12
CA ASN A 12 7.96 -7.23 -4.63
C ASN A 12 8.08 -7.44 -3.10
N THR A 13 9.30 -7.55 -2.57
CA THR A 13 9.52 -7.63 -1.12
C THR A 13 9.03 -6.38 -0.40
N LEU A 14 9.35 -5.19 -0.91
CA LEU A 14 8.89 -3.92 -0.33
C LEU A 14 7.37 -3.79 -0.37
N TRP A 15 6.73 -4.21 -1.46
CA TRP A 15 5.29 -4.19 -1.62
C TRP A 15 4.57 -5.01 -0.54
N PHE A 16 4.99 -6.26 -0.35
CA PHE A 16 4.40 -7.13 0.67
C PHE A 16 4.78 -6.70 2.08
N LEU A 17 6.02 -6.23 2.29
CA LEU A 17 6.47 -5.77 3.60
C LEU A 17 5.61 -4.60 4.10
N VAL A 18 5.41 -3.58 3.26
CA VAL A 18 4.60 -2.39 3.63
C VAL A 18 3.14 -2.79 3.88
N LEU A 19 2.54 -3.61 3.04
CA LEU A 19 1.14 -4.01 3.19
C LEU A 19 0.88 -5.06 4.29
N SER A 20 1.94 -5.71 4.79
CA SER A 20 1.88 -6.58 5.96
C SER A 20 1.94 -5.82 7.29
N ALA A 21 2.43 -4.57 7.30
CA ALA A 21 2.53 -3.77 8.52
C ALA A 21 1.18 -3.54 9.23
N PRO A 22 0.07 -3.23 8.51
CA PRO A 22 -1.25 -3.12 9.13
C PRO A 22 -1.75 -4.39 9.81
N LEU A 23 -1.37 -5.57 9.30
CA LEU A 23 -1.69 -6.84 9.95
C LEU A 23 -0.96 -6.99 11.28
N LEU A 24 0.34 -6.67 11.33
CA LEU A 24 1.11 -6.70 12.56
C LEU A 24 0.54 -5.73 13.60
N ILE A 25 0.14 -4.54 13.15
CA ILE A 25 -0.54 -3.55 14.00
C ILE A 25 -1.88 -4.12 14.48
N GLY A 26 -2.68 -4.72 13.60
CA GLY A 26 -3.96 -5.35 13.97
C GLY A 26 -3.81 -6.46 15.00
N ILE A 27 -2.78 -7.30 14.87
CA ILE A 27 -2.44 -8.35 15.85
C ILE A 27 -2.03 -7.73 17.19
N ALA A 28 -1.21 -6.68 17.17
CA ALA A 28 -0.79 -5.98 18.39
C ALA A 28 -1.97 -5.32 19.11
N VAL A 29 -2.89 -4.69 18.37
CA VAL A 29 -4.13 -4.11 18.90
C VAL A 29 -5.01 -5.20 19.50
N ALA A 30 -5.21 -6.32 18.82
CA ALA A 30 -5.95 -7.45 19.37
C ALA A 30 -5.32 -7.99 20.67
N GLY A 31 -3.99 -8.05 20.72
CA GLY A 31 -3.26 -8.41 21.94
C GLY A 31 -3.50 -7.43 23.09
N LEU A 32 -3.45 -6.13 22.82
CA LEU A 32 -3.74 -5.07 23.80
C LEU A 32 -5.17 -5.13 24.32
N VAL A 33 -6.14 -5.41 23.47
CA VAL A 33 -7.56 -5.50 23.86
C VAL A 33 -7.82 -6.78 24.66
N TRP A 34 -7.38 -7.93 24.17
CA TRP A 34 -7.68 -9.23 24.78
C TRP A 34 -6.85 -9.54 26.02
N PHE A 35 -5.56 -9.17 26.04
CA PHE A 35 -4.67 -9.44 27.17
C PHE A 35 -4.39 -8.20 28.02
N GLY A 36 -4.44 -7.00 27.42
CA GLY A 36 -4.16 -5.73 28.11
C GLY A 36 -5.39 -5.06 28.72
N ASN A 37 -6.59 -5.64 28.57
CA ASN A 37 -7.86 -5.09 29.05
C ASN A 37 -8.08 -3.63 28.63
N TYR A 38 -7.58 -3.27 27.45
CA TYR A 38 -7.64 -1.93 26.91
C TYR A 38 -9.10 -1.56 26.58
N THR A 39 -9.60 -0.49 27.19
CA THR A 39 -10.98 -0.01 27.02
C THR A 39 -11.01 1.23 26.12
N ALA A 40 -12.06 1.36 25.31
CA ALA A 40 -12.28 2.49 24.43
C ALA A 40 -12.18 3.82 25.19
N SER A 41 -11.37 4.75 24.68
CA SER A 41 -11.14 6.04 25.36
C SER A 41 -12.20 7.08 25.03
N LEU A 42 -13.02 6.86 23.98
CA LEU A 42 -14.01 7.81 23.48
C LEU A 42 -15.25 7.10 22.91
N GLU A 43 -16.38 7.19 23.59
CA GLU A 43 -17.70 6.74 23.14
C GLU A 43 -18.39 7.85 22.31
N LEU A 44 -17.68 8.42 21.34
CA LEU A 44 -18.18 9.58 20.59
C LEU A 44 -19.19 9.16 19.48
N LEU A 45 -19.15 7.90 19.05
CA LEU A 45 -19.95 7.33 17.96
C LEU A 45 -20.24 5.85 18.23
N PRO A 46 -21.40 5.30 17.80
CA PRO A 46 -21.72 3.89 17.96
C PRO A 46 -20.72 3.01 17.21
N GLN A 47 -20.20 1.99 17.89
CA GLN A 47 -19.18 1.10 17.34
C GLN A 47 -19.62 0.41 16.05
N ASP A 48 -20.89 0.01 15.99
CA ASP A 48 -21.45 -0.66 14.82
C ASP A 48 -21.52 0.25 13.59
N THR A 49 -21.79 1.54 13.78
CA THR A 49 -21.80 2.53 12.67
C THR A 49 -20.39 2.71 12.12
N LEU A 50 -19.38 2.83 12.99
CA LEU A 50 -17.99 2.98 12.57
C LEU A 50 -17.45 1.72 11.90
N ARG A 51 -17.79 0.53 12.41
CA ARG A 51 -17.50 -0.75 11.75
C ARG A 51 -18.12 -0.82 10.36
N MET A 52 -19.40 -0.50 10.24
CA MET A 52 -20.11 -0.56 8.96
C MET A 52 -19.53 0.44 7.95
N ALA A 53 -19.21 1.65 8.40
CA ALA A 53 -18.54 2.66 7.58
C ALA A 53 -17.13 2.20 7.16
N ALA A 54 -16.33 1.64 8.07
CA ALA A 54 -14.99 1.13 7.79
C ALA A 54 -15.03 -0.06 6.82
N MET A 55 -15.96 -0.99 7.01
CA MET A 55 -16.19 -2.10 6.07
C MET A 55 -16.60 -1.58 4.68
N GLY A 56 -17.48 -0.58 4.62
CA GLY A 56 -17.85 0.07 3.38
C GLY A 56 -16.66 0.73 2.67
N ALA A 57 -15.82 1.46 3.41
CA ALA A 57 -14.62 2.10 2.89
C ALA A 57 -13.59 1.09 2.37
N MET A 58 -13.34 0.02 3.14
CA MET A 58 -12.46 -1.09 2.73
C MET A 58 -12.97 -1.77 1.46
N ALA A 59 -14.27 -2.08 1.39
CA ALA A 59 -14.88 -2.71 0.22
C ALA A 59 -14.78 -1.81 -1.03
N LEU A 60 -15.10 -0.52 -0.91
CA LEU A 60 -14.95 0.45 -1.99
C LEU A 60 -13.50 0.54 -2.45
N MET A 61 -12.56 0.54 -1.51
CA MET A 61 -11.15 0.62 -1.85
C MET A 61 -10.67 -0.63 -2.60
N LEU A 62 -11.14 -1.84 -2.27
CA LEU A 62 -10.84 -3.05 -3.05
C LEU A 62 -11.32 -2.95 -4.50
N ILE A 63 -12.49 -2.33 -4.72
CA ILE A 63 -13.06 -2.13 -6.06
C ILE A 63 -12.21 -1.12 -6.85
N VAL A 64 -11.80 -0.03 -6.20
CA VAL A 64 -11.05 1.07 -6.84
C VAL A 64 -9.54 0.78 -6.93
N ALA A 65 -9.03 -0.17 -6.17
CA ALA A 65 -7.59 -0.48 -6.12
C ALA A 65 -6.99 -0.83 -7.49
N ARG A 66 -7.68 -1.66 -8.28
CA ARG A 66 -7.25 -2.04 -9.63
C ARG A 66 -7.23 -0.86 -10.62
N PRO A 67 -8.32 -0.09 -10.79
CA PRO A 67 -8.31 1.06 -11.68
C PRO A 67 -7.34 2.15 -11.21
N LEU A 68 -7.23 2.39 -9.90
CA LEU A 68 -6.28 3.34 -9.33
C LEU A 68 -4.83 2.93 -9.61
N ARG A 69 -4.50 1.63 -9.47
CA ARG A 69 -3.22 1.06 -9.89
C ARG A 69 -2.94 1.31 -11.36
N ASN A 70 -3.91 1.02 -12.22
CA ASN A 70 -3.73 1.19 -13.66
C ASN A 70 -3.56 2.66 -14.06
N ALA A 71 -4.23 3.59 -13.38
CA ALA A 71 -4.08 5.02 -13.60
C ALA A 71 -2.70 5.54 -13.12
N LEU A 72 -2.33 5.22 -11.87
CA LEU A 72 -1.11 5.73 -11.23
C LEU A 72 0.18 5.08 -11.74
N LEU A 73 0.15 3.79 -12.07
CA LEU A 73 1.29 3.07 -12.63
C LEU A 73 1.26 3.01 -14.16
N SER A 74 0.44 3.83 -14.82
CA SER A 74 0.46 3.89 -16.28
C SER A 74 1.85 4.36 -16.75
N PRO A 75 2.50 3.68 -17.73
CA PRO A 75 3.84 4.04 -18.20
C PRO A 75 3.97 5.51 -18.60
N ARG A 76 2.90 6.09 -19.16
CA ARG A 76 2.81 7.53 -19.50
C ARG A 76 2.86 8.45 -18.27
N ALA A 77 2.21 8.09 -17.16
CA ALA A 77 2.27 8.85 -15.91
C ALA A 77 3.64 8.72 -15.23
N ILE A 78 4.26 7.54 -15.30
CA ILE A 78 5.61 7.29 -14.77
C ILE A 78 6.66 8.06 -15.60
N ALA A 79 6.55 8.06 -16.93
CA ALA A 79 7.45 8.78 -17.81
C ALA A 79 7.39 10.30 -17.61
N GLY A 80 6.18 10.85 -17.45
CA GLY A 80 5.94 12.29 -17.29
C GLY A 80 6.27 12.87 -15.90
N ARG A 81 6.57 12.05 -14.89
CA ARG A 81 6.80 12.54 -13.53
C ARG A 81 8.25 13.04 -13.35
N PRO A 82 8.46 14.30 -12.93
CA PRO A 82 9.78 14.82 -12.61
C PRO A 82 10.35 14.05 -11.41
N ILE A 83 11.61 13.62 -11.52
CA ILE A 83 12.31 12.91 -10.46
C ILE A 83 12.55 13.90 -9.32
N GLN A 84 11.76 13.84 -8.24
CA GLN A 84 12.18 14.45 -6.98
C GLN A 84 13.22 13.52 -6.36
N THR A 85 14.47 13.91 -6.56
CA THR A 85 15.65 13.35 -5.91
C THR A 85 15.52 13.47 -4.39
N ALA A 86 15.11 12.41 -3.72
CA ALA A 86 15.32 12.25 -2.29
C ALA A 86 15.92 10.87 -2.04
N THR A 87 17.26 10.88 -1.94
CA THR A 87 18.14 9.86 -1.33
C THR A 87 18.64 8.71 -2.23
N PRO A 88 19.98 8.55 -2.38
CA PRO A 88 20.60 7.57 -3.26
C PRO A 88 20.77 6.22 -2.56
N ALA A 89 20.28 5.14 -3.16
CA ALA A 89 20.60 3.78 -2.72
C ALA A 89 20.56 2.75 -3.87
N ASP A 90 20.98 3.10 -5.09
CA ASP A 90 21.39 2.08 -6.06
C ASP A 90 22.57 2.57 -6.93
N PRO A 91 23.69 1.82 -6.98
CA PRO A 91 24.86 2.15 -7.79
C PRO A 91 24.69 1.77 -9.28
N SER A 92 23.58 1.14 -9.66
CA SER A 92 23.17 0.99 -11.06
C SER A 92 22.27 2.16 -11.43
N GLY A 93 22.79 3.12 -12.20
CA GLY A 93 22.08 4.32 -12.66
C GLY A 93 20.91 4.07 -13.62
N ASP A 94 19.99 3.18 -13.27
CA ASP A 94 18.80 2.83 -14.03
C ASP A 94 17.62 3.67 -13.52
N THR A 95 17.55 4.92 -14.01
CA THR A 95 16.53 5.93 -13.68
C THR A 95 15.09 5.44 -13.83
N ALA A 96 14.86 4.38 -14.61
CA ALA A 96 13.56 3.72 -14.75
C ALA A 96 13.12 3.00 -13.46
N ALA A 97 14.02 2.29 -12.78
CA ALA A 97 13.69 1.55 -11.56
C ALA A 97 13.33 2.49 -10.41
N LEU A 98 14.03 3.63 -10.29
CA LEU A 98 13.76 4.69 -9.31
C LEU A 98 12.38 5.33 -9.50
N LYS A 99 11.99 5.64 -10.75
CA LYS A 99 10.65 6.20 -11.05
C LYS A 99 9.52 5.21 -10.72
N VAL A 100 9.73 3.93 -11.01
CA VAL A 100 8.78 2.85 -10.68
C VAL A 100 8.67 2.69 -9.16
N GLN A 101 9.79 2.73 -8.43
CA GLN A 101 9.81 2.69 -6.97
C GLN A 101 9.05 3.86 -6.35
N ALA A 102 9.29 5.09 -6.80
CA ALA A 102 8.58 6.28 -6.29
C ALA A 102 7.07 6.20 -6.54
N SER A 103 6.66 5.71 -7.71
CA SER A 103 5.25 5.53 -8.06
C SER A 103 4.61 4.41 -7.23
N MET A 104 5.36 3.34 -6.95
CA MET A 104 4.95 2.27 -6.04
C MET A 104 4.72 2.81 -4.62
N PHE A 105 5.63 3.63 -4.09
CA PHE A 105 5.47 4.23 -2.75
C PHE A 105 4.28 5.20 -2.68
N MET A 106 4.05 6.01 -3.70
CA MET A 106 2.86 6.87 -3.73
C MET A 106 1.57 6.04 -3.71
N LEU A 107 1.53 4.98 -4.50
CA LEU A 107 0.38 4.09 -4.54
C LEU A 107 0.20 3.36 -3.21
N LEU A 108 1.27 2.84 -2.62
CA LEU A 108 1.25 2.25 -1.28
C LEU A 108 0.71 3.24 -0.25
N GLY A 109 1.14 4.50 -0.28
CA GLY A 109 0.61 5.53 0.62
C GLY A 109 -0.89 5.78 0.47
N ILE A 110 -1.42 5.79 -0.76
CA ILE A 110 -2.86 5.96 -0.99
C ILE A 110 -3.62 4.70 -0.55
N LEU A 111 -3.08 3.52 -0.83
CA LEU A 111 -3.68 2.25 -0.41
C LEU A 111 -3.71 2.12 1.12
N ASP A 112 -2.66 2.56 1.80
CA ASP A 112 -2.51 2.45 3.25
C ASP A 112 -3.24 3.56 4.02
N ALA A 113 -3.63 4.66 3.37
CA ALA A 113 -4.36 5.75 4.01
C ALA A 113 -5.67 5.27 4.66
N VAL A 114 -6.43 4.41 3.96
CA VAL A 114 -7.66 3.81 4.50
C VAL A 114 -7.34 2.93 5.71
N SER A 115 -6.28 2.13 5.60
CA SER A 115 -5.83 1.24 6.68
C SER A 115 -5.40 2.01 7.92
N MET A 116 -4.65 3.11 7.79
CA MET A 116 -4.28 3.97 8.92
C MET A 116 -5.51 4.56 9.63
N ILE A 117 -6.54 4.98 8.88
CA ILE A 117 -7.79 5.47 9.46
C ILE A 117 -8.48 4.36 10.23
N VAL A 118 -8.56 3.15 9.67
CA VAL A 118 -9.20 2.00 10.36
C VAL A 118 -8.41 1.59 11.61
N ILE A 119 -7.07 1.63 11.57
CA ILE A 119 -6.22 1.38 12.75
C ILE A 119 -6.50 2.41 13.86
N ALA A 120 -6.55 3.70 13.52
CA ALA A 120 -6.85 4.76 14.47
C ALA A 120 -8.24 4.58 15.09
N LEU A 121 -9.25 4.27 14.27
CA LEU A 121 -10.61 3.98 14.75
C LEU A 121 -10.67 2.73 15.63
N SER A 122 -9.88 1.70 15.29
CA SER A 122 -9.81 0.45 16.06
C SER A 122 -9.18 0.68 17.42
N LEU A 123 -8.14 1.52 17.50
CA LEU A 123 -7.53 1.93 18.77
C LEU A 123 -8.50 2.78 19.59
N MET A 124 -9.17 3.78 19.00
CA MET A 124 -10.08 4.64 19.76
C MET A 124 -11.25 3.86 20.40
N GLN A 125 -11.73 2.82 19.71
CA GLN A 125 -12.88 2.00 20.13
C GLN A 125 -12.49 0.67 20.78
N ALA A 126 -11.20 0.39 20.97
CA ALA A 126 -10.70 -0.90 21.44
C ALA A 126 -11.23 -2.10 20.61
N ASP A 127 -11.35 -1.92 19.30
CA ASP A 127 -11.97 -2.90 18.40
C ASP A 127 -10.95 -3.84 17.77
N ALA A 128 -10.65 -4.93 18.47
CA ALA A 128 -9.73 -5.96 18.01
C ALA A 128 -10.15 -6.61 16.68
N LEU A 129 -11.45 -6.84 16.49
CA LEU A 129 -11.95 -7.51 15.28
C LEU A 129 -11.81 -6.62 14.06
N LEU A 130 -12.10 -5.32 14.20
CA LEU A 130 -11.90 -4.36 13.11
C LEU A 130 -10.43 -4.22 12.74
N ALA A 131 -9.53 -4.22 13.73
CA ALA A 131 -8.09 -4.15 13.50
C ALA A 131 -7.55 -5.39 12.76
N LEU A 132 -7.98 -6.58 13.15
CA LEU A 132 -7.64 -7.84 12.48
C LEU A 132 -8.23 -7.91 11.07
N LEU A 133 -9.49 -7.51 10.91
CA LEU A 133 -10.16 -7.46 9.61
C LEU A 133 -9.43 -6.50 8.66
N ASN A 134 -9.00 -5.33 9.15
CA ASN A 134 -8.19 -4.40 8.39
C ASN A 134 -6.87 -5.03 7.94
N GLY A 135 -6.19 -5.75 8.82
CA GLY A 135 -4.97 -6.49 8.48
C GLY A 135 -5.16 -7.53 7.37
N VAL A 136 -6.29 -8.25 7.39
CA VAL A 136 -6.64 -9.20 6.32
C VAL A 136 -6.98 -8.45 5.03
N TYR A 137 -7.73 -7.35 5.13
CA TYR A 137 -8.06 -6.49 4.00
C TYR A 137 -6.80 -5.95 3.29
N THR A 138 -5.79 -5.48 4.03
CA THR A 138 -4.55 -4.95 3.41
C THR A 138 -3.74 -6.02 2.72
N LEU A 139 -3.75 -7.25 3.24
CA LEU A 139 -3.17 -8.41 2.54
C LEU A 139 -3.91 -8.73 1.24
N VAL A 140 -5.25 -8.76 1.27
CA VAL A 140 -6.06 -8.99 0.06
C VAL A 140 -5.82 -7.88 -0.96
N LEU A 141 -5.76 -6.63 -0.51
CA LEU A 141 -5.42 -5.47 -1.31
C LEU A 141 -4.03 -5.61 -1.94
N ALA A 142 -3.03 -6.12 -1.20
CA ALA A 142 -1.70 -6.38 -1.71
C ALA A 142 -1.67 -7.39 -2.85
N VAL A 143 -2.52 -8.41 -2.79
CA VAL A 143 -2.63 -9.42 -3.86
C VAL A 143 -3.36 -8.84 -5.07
N ILE A 144 -4.48 -8.14 -4.85
CA ILE A 144 -5.34 -7.61 -5.91
C ILE A 144 -4.68 -6.46 -6.66
N ALA A 145 -4.00 -5.57 -5.94
CA ALA A 145 -3.35 -4.38 -6.49
C ALA A 145 -1.89 -4.63 -6.90
N ARG A 146 -1.37 -5.87 -6.73
CA ARG A 146 -0.01 -6.23 -7.12
C ARG A 146 0.24 -5.84 -8.59
N PRO A 147 1.21 -4.96 -8.88
CA PRO A 147 1.53 -4.63 -10.26
C PRO A 147 2.53 -5.64 -10.85
N ASP A 148 2.49 -5.79 -12.17
CA ASP A 148 3.54 -6.51 -12.90
C ASP A 148 4.76 -5.61 -13.05
N PHE A 149 5.62 -5.63 -12.03
CA PHE A 149 6.82 -4.80 -11.97
C PHE A 149 7.80 -5.08 -13.10
N ALA A 150 7.86 -6.32 -13.62
CA ALA A 150 8.74 -6.67 -14.73
C ALA A 150 8.28 -5.99 -16.03
N ALA A 151 6.97 -6.09 -16.33
CA ALA A 151 6.38 -5.40 -17.48
C ALA A 151 6.48 -3.88 -17.39
N LEU A 152 6.34 -3.31 -16.18
CA LEU A 152 6.44 -1.87 -15.94
C LEU A 152 7.86 -1.32 -16.15
N ILE A 153 8.89 -2.03 -15.68
CA ILE A 153 10.29 -1.63 -15.86
C ILE A 153 10.66 -1.69 -17.34
N ASP A 154 10.29 -2.77 -18.05
CA ASP A 154 10.59 -2.92 -19.48
C ASP A 154 9.85 -1.87 -20.34
N ALA A 155 8.59 -1.56 -20.01
CA ALA A 155 7.82 -0.52 -20.70
C ALA A 155 8.39 0.89 -20.44
N THR A 156 8.79 1.18 -19.20
CA THR A 156 9.38 2.48 -18.83
C THR A 156 10.75 2.66 -19.50
N ARG A 157 11.57 1.61 -19.54
CA ARG A 157 12.86 1.61 -20.25
C ARG A 157 12.68 1.88 -21.74
N LYS A 158 11.74 1.19 -22.42
CA LYS A 158 11.43 1.44 -23.84
C LYS A 158 11.02 2.89 -24.12
N GLN A 159 10.23 3.52 -23.25
CA GLN A 159 9.85 4.92 -23.43
C GLN A 159 11.00 5.90 -23.20
N LEU A 160 11.93 5.59 -22.29
CA LEU A 160 13.14 6.39 -22.07
C LEU A 160 14.12 6.29 -23.25
N THR A 161 14.22 5.14 -23.91
CA THR A 161 15.06 4.96 -25.11
C THR A 161 14.45 5.57 -26.38
N HIS A 162 13.15 5.80 -26.42
CA HIS A 162 12.46 6.38 -27.59
C HIS A 162 12.37 7.92 -27.54
N ASN A 163 12.62 8.53 -26.37
CA ASN A 163 12.61 9.98 -26.15
C ASN A 163 14.02 10.57 -25.93
N GLY A 164 15.08 9.77 -26.12
CA GLY A 164 16.48 10.21 -26.16
C GLY A 164 17.04 10.00 -27.55
#